data_AF-A0A6G4ZQP9-F1
#
_entry.id   AF-A0A6G4ZQP9-F1
#
_cell.length_a   1.000
_cell.length_b   1.000
_cell.length_c   1.000
_cell.angle_alpha   90.00
_cell.angle_beta   90.00
_cell.angle_gamma   90.00
#
_symmetry.space_group_name_H-M   'P 1'
#
loop_
_entity.id
_entity.type
_entity.pdbx_description
1 polymer ?
#
loop_
_entity_poly.entity_id
_entity_poly.type
_entity_poly.pdbx_seq_one_letter_code
_entity_poly.pdbx_strand_id
1 'polypeptide(L)'
;MAATEISRKKKWERAHKALNTALKKEIHLMREVLASLHQEELALLEIDHARWAKIMNHRSDLIVVLKNQRSARMDATVELTKCTVQLEKKEMLPHDEESSCEILTKLDQLMALLDRINLQNCRNDALFEQGNQKKKMPLYCPYPHPLQKVRRKTHVATYTQKG
;
A
#
# COMPACT_ATOMS: atom_id res chain seq x y z
N MET A 1 -30.34 18.62 -35.71
CA MET A 1 -30.29 18.03 -34.34
C MET A 1 -29.41 16.78 -34.24
N ALA A 2 -29.26 15.94 -35.29
CA ALA A 2 -28.40 14.74 -35.24
C ALA A 2 -26.87 15.01 -35.08
N ALA A 3 -26.34 16.09 -35.68
CA ALA A 3 -24.89 16.38 -35.64
C ALA A 3 -24.37 16.71 -34.22
N THR A 4 -25.19 17.37 -33.40
CA THR A 4 -24.86 17.73 -32.02
C THR A 4 -24.84 16.51 -31.10
N GLU A 5 -25.69 15.53 -31.36
CA GLU A 5 -25.79 14.29 -30.57
C GLU A 5 -24.61 13.34 -30.87
N ILE A 6 -24.24 13.20 -32.14
CA ILE A 6 -23.05 12.45 -32.57
C ILE A 6 -21.77 13.04 -31.94
N SER A 7 -21.69 14.38 -31.86
CA SER A 7 -20.55 15.07 -31.24
C SER A 7 -20.45 14.79 -29.73
N ARG A 8 -21.58 14.82 -29.00
CA ARG A 8 -21.63 14.52 -27.57
C ARG A 8 -21.28 13.06 -27.27
N LYS A 9 -21.79 12.11 -28.06
CA LYS A 9 -21.45 10.67 -27.93
C LYS A 9 -19.94 10.44 -28.11
N LYS A 10 -19.32 11.02 -29.14
CA LYS A 10 -17.87 10.94 -29.37
C LYS A 10 -17.02 11.58 -28.25
N LYS A 11 -17.54 12.58 -27.55
CA LYS A 11 -16.84 13.17 -26.38
C LYS A 11 -16.91 12.23 -25.18
N TRP A 12 -18.08 11.65 -24.91
CA TRP A 12 -18.26 10.68 -23.83
C TRP A 12 -17.40 9.42 -24.02
N GLU A 13 -17.31 8.88 -25.23
CA GLU A 13 -16.42 7.74 -25.54
C GLU A 13 -14.94 8.08 -25.31
N ARG A 14 -14.52 9.30 -25.69
CA ARG A 14 -13.15 9.79 -25.46
C ARG A 14 -12.84 9.96 -23.97
N ALA A 15 -13.78 10.47 -23.18
CA ALA A 15 -13.64 10.61 -21.74
C ALA A 15 -13.49 9.24 -21.06
N HIS A 16 -14.27 8.23 -21.47
CA HIS A 16 -14.12 6.85 -21.01
C HIS A 16 -12.76 6.25 -21.35
N LYS A 17 -12.28 6.45 -22.58
CA LYS A 17 -10.95 5.98 -22.99
C LYS A 17 -9.83 6.66 -22.18
N ALA A 18 -9.98 7.96 -21.91
CA ALA A 18 -9.05 8.72 -21.07
C ALA A 18 -9.04 8.19 -19.63
N LEU A 19 -10.21 7.94 -19.05
CA LEU A 19 -10.37 7.36 -17.72
C LEU A 19 -9.71 5.98 -17.62
N ASN A 20 -9.99 5.08 -18.57
CA ASN A 20 -9.41 3.74 -18.60
C ASN A 20 -7.87 3.79 -18.74
N THR A 21 -7.37 4.68 -19.59
CA THR A 21 -5.91 4.91 -19.73
C THR A 21 -5.31 5.43 -18.43
N ALA A 22 -6.00 6.36 -17.76
CA ALA A 22 -5.52 6.94 -16.52
C ALA A 22 -5.47 5.89 -15.38
N LEU A 23 -6.52 5.07 -15.27
CA LEU A 23 -6.57 3.95 -14.33
C LEU A 23 -5.44 2.95 -14.58
N LYS A 24 -5.18 2.55 -15.84
CA LYS A 24 -4.09 1.62 -16.18
C LYS A 24 -2.73 2.14 -15.70
N LYS A 25 -2.45 3.42 -15.96
CA LYS A 25 -1.20 4.06 -15.54
C LYS A 25 -1.10 4.19 -14.02
N GLU A 26 -2.19 4.59 -13.35
CA GLU A 26 -2.20 4.71 -11.89
C GLU A 26 -1.95 3.35 -11.21
N ILE A 27 -2.61 2.29 -11.67
CA ILE A 27 -2.41 0.92 -11.17
C ILE A 27 -0.96 0.48 -11.36
N HIS A 28 -0.38 0.76 -12.53
CA HIS A 28 1.02 0.41 -12.81
C HIS A 28 1.97 1.10 -11.81
N LEU A 29 1.83 2.42 -11.63
CA LEU A 29 2.64 3.19 -10.70
C LEU A 29 2.45 2.74 -9.24
N MET A 30 1.21 2.40 -8.83
CA MET A 30 0.96 1.85 -7.50
C MET A 30 1.65 0.50 -7.28
N ARG A 31 1.72 -0.36 -8.30
CA ARG A 31 2.50 -1.62 -8.23
C ARG A 31 4.00 -1.35 -8.10
N GLU A 32 4.54 -0.35 -8.80
CA GLU A 32 5.94 0.04 -8.66
C GLU A 32 6.24 0.60 -7.26
N VAL A 33 5.35 1.42 -6.70
CA VAL A 33 5.46 1.90 -5.31
C VAL A 33 5.45 0.73 -4.34
N LEU A 34 4.54 -0.25 -4.50
CA LEU A 34 4.51 -1.43 -3.65
C LEU A 34 5.79 -2.26 -3.77
N ALA A 35 6.33 -2.45 -4.97
CA ALA A 35 7.60 -3.12 -5.17
C ALA A 35 8.76 -2.38 -4.49
N SER A 36 8.78 -1.05 -4.57
CA SER A 36 9.74 -0.20 -3.86
C SER A 36 9.65 -0.37 -2.34
N LEU A 37 8.44 -0.50 -1.79
CA LEU A 37 8.24 -0.77 -0.35
C LEU A 37 8.73 -2.16 0.06
N HIS A 38 8.55 -3.18 -0.77
CA HIS A 38 9.14 -4.50 -0.50
C HIS A 38 10.68 -4.46 -0.56
N GLN A 39 11.25 -3.70 -1.49
CA GLN A 39 12.70 -3.53 -1.55
C GLN A 39 13.23 -2.77 -0.33
N GLU A 40 12.49 -1.79 0.18
CA GLU A 40 12.82 -1.11 1.43
C GLU A 40 12.86 -2.10 2.59
N GLU A 41 11.86 -2.97 2.70
CA GLU A 41 11.82 -3.99 3.76
C GLU A 41 13.11 -4.82 3.78
N LEU A 42 13.53 -5.31 2.60
CA LEU A 42 14.76 -6.09 2.47
C LEU A 42 15.99 -5.26 2.88
N ALA A 43 16.09 -4.01 2.44
CA ALA A 43 17.19 -3.13 2.80
C ALA A 43 17.24 -2.86 4.32
N LEU A 44 16.08 -2.73 4.98
CA LEU A 44 15.98 -2.56 6.43
C LEU A 44 16.43 -3.83 7.18
N LEU A 45 16.05 -5.02 6.69
CA LEU A 45 16.46 -6.30 7.28
C LEU A 45 17.96 -6.56 7.12
N GLU A 46 18.54 -6.17 5.97
CA GLU A 46 19.96 -6.28 5.66
C GLU A 46 20.82 -5.16 6.29
N ILE A 47 20.19 -4.12 6.85
CA ILE A 47 20.85 -2.91 7.37
C ILE A 47 21.67 -2.20 6.26
N ASP A 48 21.23 -2.31 5.01
CA ASP A 48 21.87 -1.67 3.86
C ASP A 48 21.34 -0.23 3.67
N HIS A 49 21.99 0.70 4.37
CA HIS A 49 21.63 2.12 4.33
C HIS A 49 21.83 2.76 2.95
N ALA A 50 22.79 2.29 2.15
CA ALA A 50 23.06 2.85 0.82
C ALA A 50 21.96 2.45 -0.17
N ARG A 51 21.55 1.17 -0.15
CA ARG A 51 20.41 0.68 -0.93
C ARG A 51 19.10 1.33 -0.48
N TRP A 52 18.88 1.46 0.82
CA TRP A 52 17.71 2.15 1.37
C TRP A 52 17.59 3.59 0.87
N ALA A 53 18.68 4.36 0.88
CA ALA A 53 18.69 5.73 0.37
C ALA A 53 18.32 5.82 -1.13
N LYS A 54 18.83 4.89 -1.95
CA LYS A 54 18.47 4.82 -3.38
C LYS A 54 16.98 4.51 -3.57
N ILE A 55 16.45 3.56 -2.79
CA ILE A 55 15.02 3.20 -2.82
C ILE A 55 14.14 4.40 -2.46
N MET A 56 14.52 5.16 -1.43
CA MET A 56 13.79 6.36 -1.01
C MET A 56 13.74 7.44 -2.09
N ASN A 57 14.86 7.71 -2.76
CA ASN A 57 14.92 8.68 -3.85
C ASN A 57 14.03 8.25 -5.02
N HIS A 58 14.19 7.00 -5.47
CA HIS A 58 13.36 6.46 -6.56
C HIS A 58 11.86 6.49 -6.22
N ARG A 59 11.50 6.13 -4.99
CA ARG A 59 10.09 6.17 -4.54
C ARG A 59 9.53 7.58 -4.52
N SER A 60 10.33 8.58 -4.15
CA SER A 60 9.91 9.98 -4.18
C SER A 60 9.53 10.42 -5.60
N ASP A 61 10.32 10.04 -6.60
CA ASP A 61 10.01 10.31 -8.01
C ASP A 61 8.71 9.61 -8.44
N LEU A 62 8.55 8.32 -8.07
CA LEU A 62 7.32 7.57 -8.36
C LEU A 62 6.08 8.23 -7.75
N ILE A 63 6.17 8.74 -6.52
CA ILE A 63 5.05 9.43 -5.84
C ILE A 63 4.66 10.71 -6.59
N VAL A 64 5.62 11.46 -7.12
CA VAL A 64 5.35 12.66 -7.93
C VAL A 64 4.60 12.28 -9.20
N VAL A 65 5.06 11.25 -9.92
CA VAL A 65 4.39 10.78 -11.14
C VAL A 65 2.99 10.24 -10.83
N LEU A 66 2.83 9.50 -9.73
CA LEU A 66 1.54 8.99 -9.27
C LEU A 66 0.55 10.11 -8.96
N LYS A 67 1.01 11.20 -8.34
CA LYS A 67 0.17 12.39 -8.09
C LYS A 67 -0.36 13.00 -9.38
N ASN A 68 0.50 13.15 -10.39
CA ASN A 68 0.09 13.66 -11.70
C ASN A 68 -0.93 12.73 -12.35
N GLN A 69 -0.73 11.41 -12.24
CA GLN A 69 -1.62 10.43 -12.81
C GLN A 69 -2.99 10.38 -12.12
N ARG A 70 -3.03 10.57 -10.79
CA ARG A 70 -4.26 10.76 -10.01
C ARG A 70 -5.03 11.99 -10.47
N SER A 71 -4.33 13.11 -10.68
CA SER A 71 -4.95 14.33 -11.24
C SER A 71 -5.60 14.04 -12.59
N ALA A 72 -4.87 13.38 -13.51
CA ALA A 72 -5.40 13.03 -14.82
C ALA A 72 -6.64 12.12 -14.74
N ARG A 73 -6.71 11.19 -13.78
CA ARG A 73 -7.91 10.38 -13.52
C ARG A 73 -9.07 11.24 -13.01
N MET A 74 -8.81 12.18 -12.10
CA MET A 74 -9.82 13.10 -11.57
C MET A 74 -10.38 13.98 -12.70
N ASP A 75 -9.51 14.54 -13.54
CA ASP A 75 -9.91 15.36 -14.69
C ASP A 75 -10.77 14.55 -15.67
N ALA A 76 -10.37 13.32 -16.00
CA ALA A 76 -11.15 12.42 -16.84
C ALA A 76 -12.53 12.10 -16.23
N THR A 77 -12.59 11.88 -14.92
CA THR A 77 -13.86 11.65 -14.19
C THR A 77 -14.76 12.88 -14.25
N VAL A 78 -14.21 14.08 -14.04
CA VAL A 78 -14.95 15.34 -14.10
C VAL A 78 -15.51 15.58 -15.51
N GLU A 79 -14.70 15.36 -16.55
CA GLU A 79 -15.16 15.44 -17.94
C GLU A 79 -16.23 14.42 -18.27
N LEU A 80 -16.12 13.20 -17.71
CA LEU A 80 -17.15 12.17 -17.84
C LEU A 80 -18.47 12.64 -17.24
N THR A 81 -18.45 13.16 -16.00
CA THR A 81 -19.62 13.70 -15.29
C THR A 81 -20.30 14.81 -16.08
N LYS A 82 -19.53 15.74 -16.66
CA LYS A 82 -20.08 16.78 -17.55
C LYS A 82 -20.78 16.17 -18.76
N CYS A 83 -20.20 15.13 -19.37
CA CYS A 83 -20.80 14.46 -20.52
C CYS A 83 -22.09 13.71 -20.14
N THR A 84 -22.16 13.06 -18.98
CA THR A 84 -23.37 12.36 -18.51
C THR A 84 -24.53 13.35 -18.33
N VAL A 85 -24.27 14.49 -17.68
CA VAL A 85 -25.28 15.55 -17.48
C VAL A 85 -25.77 16.09 -18.83
N GLN A 86 -24.87 16.35 -19.79
CA GLN A 86 -25.22 16.88 -21.12
C GLN A 86 -25.96 15.89 -22.03
N LEU A 87 -25.84 14.59 -21.74
CA LEU A 87 -26.49 13.50 -22.47
C LEU A 87 -27.75 13.00 -21.77
N GLU A 88 -28.13 13.59 -20.62
CA GLU A 88 -29.20 13.09 -19.74
C GLU A 88 -29.07 11.59 -19.41
N LYS A 89 -27.83 11.08 -19.47
CA LYS A 89 -27.54 9.69 -19.15
C LYS A 89 -27.57 9.53 -17.64
N LYS A 90 -28.37 8.58 -17.16
CA LYS A 90 -28.39 8.18 -15.74
C LYS A 90 -27.11 7.46 -15.31
N GLU A 91 -26.37 6.89 -16.26
CA GLU A 91 -25.26 5.99 -15.96
C GLU A 91 -23.91 6.58 -16.40
N MET A 92 -22.96 6.57 -15.46
CA MET A 92 -21.58 6.98 -15.72
C MET A 92 -20.80 5.93 -16.52
N LEU A 93 -21.14 4.65 -16.38
CA LEU A 93 -20.42 3.55 -17.02
C LEU A 93 -20.76 3.42 -18.52
N PRO A 94 -19.87 2.80 -19.31
CA PRO A 94 -20.19 2.43 -20.69
C PRO A 94 -21.45 1.56 -20.79
N HIS A 95 -22.19 1.63 -21.90
CA HIS A 95 -23.29 0.67 -22.12
C HIS A 95 -22.78 -0.72 -22.51
N ASP A 96 -21.52 -0.80 -22.92
CA ASP A 96 -20.82 -2.04 -23.21
C ASP A 96 -20.42 -2.72 -21.89
N GLU A 97 -20.93 -3.92 -21.64
CA GLU A 97 -20.71 -4.68 -20.40
C GLU A 97 -19.22 -4.94 -20.17
N GLU A 98 -18.47 -5.30 -21.21
CA GLU A 98 -17.04 -5.59 -21.11
C GLU A 98 -16.26 -4.35 -20.64
N SER A 99 -16.48 -3.20 -21.27
CA SER A 99 -15.84 -1.94 -20.90
C SER A 99 -16.21 -1.49 -19.48
N SER A 100 -17.46 -1.71 -19.06
CA SER A 100 -17.94 -1.40 -17.71
C SER A 100 -17.27 -2.29 -16.65
N CYS A 101 -17.27 -3.60 -16.88
CA CYS A 101 -16.56 -4.57 -16.02
C CYS A 101 -15.07 -4.26 -15.95
N GLU A 102 -14.46 -3.88 -17.08
CA GLU A 102 -13.05 -3.52 -17.14
C GLU A 102 -12.72 -2.29 -16.26
N ILE A 103 -13.59 -1.28 -16.23
CA ILE A 103 -13.43 -0.08 -15.38
C ILE A 103 -13.62 -0.44 -13.90
N LEU A 104 -14.69 -1.16 -13.57
CA LEU A 104 -14.97 -1.58 -12.19
C LEU A 104 -13.84 -2.42 -11.61
N THR A 105 -13.35 -3.40 -12.38
CA THR A 105 -12.21 -4.24 -11.99
C THR A 105 -10.96 -3.40 -11.68
N LYS A 106 -10.72 -2.32 -12.43
CA LYS A 106 -9.58 -1.43 -12.16
C LYS A 106 -9.74 -0.62 -10.89
N LEU A 107 -10.97 -0.17 -10.59
CA LEU A 107 -11.26 0.51 -9.33
C LEU A 107 -11.04 -0.42 -8.14
N ASP A 108 -11.49 -1.68 -8.24
CA ASP A 108 -11.24 -2.70 -7.22
C ASP A 108 -9.74 -2.96 -7.06
N GLN A 109 -8.99 -3.05 -8.16
CA GLN A 109 -7.53 -3.20 -8.12
C GLN A 109 -6.84 -2.01 -7.45
N LEU A 110 -7.29 -0.78 -7.67
CA LEU A 110 -6.74 0.40 -7.00
C LEU A 110 -6.94 0.34 -5.49
N MET A 111 -8.15 -0.03 -5.05
CA MET A 111 -8.46 -0.17 -3.62
C MET A 111 -7.60 -1.27 -2.98
N ALA A 112 -7.53 -2.45 -3.60
CA ALA A 112 -6.70 -3.54 -3.12
C ALA A 112 -5.21 -3.19 -3.06
N LEU A 113 -4.70 -2.41 -4.02
CA LEU A 113 -3.31 -1.93 -4.00
C LEU A 113 -3.07 -0.91 -2.89
N LEU A 114 -4.03 -0.01 -2.65
CA LEU A 114 -3.93 0.97 -1.57
C LEU A 114 -3.81 0.28 -0.20
N ASP A 115 -4.66 -0.71 0.05
CA ASP A 115 -4.63 -1.48 1.30
C ASP A 115 -3.30 -2.21 1.49
N ARG A 116 -2.78 -2.83 0.42
CA ARG A 116 -1.47 -3.51 0.45
C ARG A 116 -0.31 -2.55 0.71
N ILE A 117 -0.33 -1.38 0.07
CA ILE A 117 0.67 -0.33 0.28
C ILE A 117 0.65 0.15 1.73
N ASN A 118 -0.55 0.42 2.28
CA ASN A 118 -0.70 0.85 3.66
C ASN A 118 -0.17 -0.21 4.64
N LEU A 119 -0.53 -1.48 4.43
CA LEU A 119 -0.04 -2.58 5.24
C LEU A 119 1.49 -2.70 5.20
N GLN A 120 2.08 -2.61 4.01
CA GLN A 120 3.53 -2.71 3.84
C GLN A 120 4.26 -1.51 4.47
N ASN A 121 3.72 -0.30 4.36
CA ASN A 121 4.25 0.88 5.04
C ASN A 121 4.30 0.68 6.55
N CYS A 122 3.18 0.27 7.17
CA CYS A 122 3.14 0.02 8.61
C CYS A 122 4.19 -1.02 9.06
N ARG A 123 4.41 -2.06 8.24
CA ARG A 123 5.44 -3.07 8.50
C ARG A 123 6.85 -2.49 8.42
N ASN A 124 7.14 -1.70 7.39
CA ASN A 124 8.45 -1.06 7.22
C ASN A 124 8.73 -0.06 8.35
N ASP A 125 7.74 0.73 8.76
CA ASP A 125 7.85 1.67 9.88
C ASP A 125 8.20 0.93 11.18
N ALA A 126 7.51 -0.17 11.48
CA ALA A 126 7.81 -1.00 12.65
C ALA A 126 9.23 -1.58 12.61
N LEU A 127 9.70 -2.04 11.45
CA LEU A 127 11.06 -2.55 11.27
C LEU A 127 12.11 -1.45 11.48
N PHE A 128 11.86 -0.26 10.94
CA PHE A 128 12.73 0.90 11.10
C PHE A 128 12.85 1.31 12.57
N GLU A 129 11.74 1.34 13.31
CA GLU A 129 11.73 1.63 14.75
C GLU A 129 12.50 0.59 15.56
N GLN A 130 12.29 -0.70 15.30
CA GLN A 130 13.04 -1.78 15.99
C GLN A 130 14.55 -1.67 15.74
N GLY A 131 14.97 -1.38 14.51
CA GLY A 131 16.37 -1.16 14.16
C GLY A 131 17.00 0.00 14.93
N ASN A 132 16.22 1.06 15.19
CA ASN A 132 16.67 2.23 15.95
C ASN A 132 16.65 2.02 17.47
N GLN A 133 15.72 1.22 18.00
CA GLN A 133 15.68 0.86 19.43
C GLN A 133 16.88 0.00 19.83
N LYS A 134 17.33 -0.92 18.96
CA LYS A 134 18.57 -1.70 19.20
C LYS A 134 19.83 -0.84 19.30
N LYS A 135 19.85 0.35 18.67
CA LYS A 135 20.95 1.33 18.79
C LYS A 135 20.86 2.18 20.07
N LYS A 136 19.72 2.17 20.76
CA LYS A 136 19.47 2.94 22.00
C LYS A 136 19.61 2.13 23.28
N MET A 137 19.87 0.82 23.20
CA MET A 137 20.25 0.05 24.38
C MET A 137 21.73 0.36 24.70
N PRO A 138 22.07 1.03 25.81
CA PRO A 138 23.44 0.99 26.28
C PRO A 138 23.74 -0.47 26.62
N LEU A 139 24.88 -0.97 26.16
CA LEU A 139 25.53 -2.17 26.71
C LEU A 139 25.92 -1.87 28.17
N TYR A 140 24.93 -1.74 29.05
CA TYR A 140 25.12 -1.77 30.48
C TYR A 140 24.70 -3.15 30.94
N CYS A 141 25.67 -4.05 31.01
CA CYS A 141 25.60 -5.18 31.92
C CYS A 141 26.22 -4.70 33.24
N PRO A 142 25.44 -4.25 34.24
CA PRO A 142 25.97 -4.21 35.58
C PRO A 142 25.96 -5.67 36.06
N TYR A 143 27.15 -6.25 36.22
CA TYR A 143 27.44 -7.39 37.09
C TYR A 143 26.25 -8.18 37.67
N PRO A 144 26.16 -9.50 37.46
CA PRO A 144 25.67 -10.37 38.51
C PRO A 144 26.80 -10.59 39.52
N HIS A 145 26.60 -10.09 40.73
CA HIS A 145 27.32 -10.52 41.94
C HIS A 145 27.39 -12.06 42.06
N PRO A 146 28.39 -12.60 42.80
CA PRO A 146 28.67 -14.02 42.84
C PRO A 146 27.55 -14.83 43.51
N LEU A 147 27.17 -15.92 42.84
CA LEU A 147 26.53 -17.15 43.34
C LEU A 147 26.17 -17.18 44.84
N GLN A 148 25.02 -16.62 45.21
CA GLN A 148 24.32 -17.08 46.42
C GLN A 148 23.60 -18.40 46.09
N LYS A 149 24.22 -19.51 46.48
CA LYS A 149 23.60 -20.84 46.49
C LYS A 149 22.35 -20.80 47.40
N VAL A 150 21.16 -20.67 46.80
CA VAL A 150 19.91 -20.96 47.49
C VAL A 150 19.83 -22.46 47.70
N ARG A 151 20.11 -22.92 48.94
CA ARG A 151 19.85 -24.29 49.38
C ARG A 151 18.35 -24.58 49.23
N ARG A 152 17.96 -25.30 48.18
CA ARG A 152 16.63 -25.92 48.10
C ARG A 152 16.56 -27.04 49.14
N LYS A 153 15.77 -26.85 50.19
CA LYS A 153 15.37 -27.95 51.10
C LYS A 153 14.39 -28.83 50.33
N THR A 154 14.83 -30.01 49.92
CA THR A 154 13.96 -31.11 49.49
C THR A 154 13.17 -31.60 50.69
N HIS A 155 11.87 -31.33 50.72
CA HIS A 155 10.95 -32.03 51.61
C HIS A 155 10.66 -33.41 51.00
N VAL A 156 11.21 -34.45 51.61
CA VAL A 156 10.87 -35.85 51.34
C VAL A 156 9.58 -36.15 52.11
N ALA A 157 8.52 -36.54 51.41
CA ALA A 157 7.29 -37.04 52.02
C ALA A 157 7.49 -38.52 52.37
N THR A 158 7.59 -38.84 53.66
CA THR A 158 7.51 -40.23 54.17
C THR A 158 6.06 -40.60 54.42
N TYR A 159 5.55 -41.58 53.68
CA TYR A 159 4.31 -42.30 54.02
C TYR A 159 4.58 -43.21 55.23
N THR A 160 3.86 -43.01 56.32
CA THR A 160 3.74 -44.03 57.38
C THR A 160 2.43 -44.78 57.19
N GLN A 161 2.54 -46.05 56.77
CA GLN A 161 1.51 -47.06 56.98
C GLN A 161 1.35 -47.27 58.50
N LYS A 162 0.11 -47.19 58.99
CA LYS A 162 -0.27 -47.86 60.24
C LYS A 162 -1.23 -48.98 59.88
N GLY A 163 -0.86 -50.18 60.30
CA GLY A 163 -1.76 -51.33 60.37
C GLY A 163 -2.74 -51.21 61.53
#